data_AF-A0A535XRY5-F1
#
_entry.id   AF-A0A535XRY5-F1
#
_cell.length_a   1.000
_cell.length_b   1.000
_cell.length_c   1.000
_cell.angle_alpha   90.00
_cell.angle_beta   90.00
_cell.angle_gamma   90.00
#
_symmetry.space_group_name_H-M   'P 1'
#
loop_
_entity.id
_entity.type
_entity.pdbx_description
1 polymer ?
#
loop_
_entity_poly.entity_id
_entity_poly.type
_entity_poly.pdbx_seq_one_letter_code
_entity_poly.pdbx_strand_id
1 'polypeptide(L)'
;MALFAVLATVSLFLEVRFVGRATLLDIWAVIALAASGVVGALIVSAHPRHPIGWMFCAAAVSFGVSFFSMQYAILALVVQPGTLPFGQAMAWFGFWAEMPGIAVVALFLPLLFPDGHLPSPRWRPVAYFAAATVVFAVLFTMVAPDTYANAGYASIRNPFGLDQYKAFFETVGNAMQPLLLGLVVVSAVALFDRVRRA
;
A
#
# COMPACT_ATOMS: atom_id res chain seq x y z
N MET A 1 -6.96 -9.42 12.18
CA MET A 1 -5.77 -10.29 12.28
C MET A 1 -5.91 -11.58 11.49
N ALA A 2 -6.88 -12.43 11.82
CA ALA A 2 -7.13 -13.67 11.06
C ALA A 2 -7.32 -13.44 9.55
N LEU A 3 -8.06 -12.39 9.16
CA LEU A 3 -8.23 -12.01 7.75
C LEU A 3 -6.89 -11.73 7.06
N PHE A 4 -6.03 -10.89 7.65
CA PHE A 4 -4.71 -10.60 7.09
C PHE A 4 -3.84 -11.85 6.98
N ALA A 5 -3.79 -12.67 8.02
CA ALA A 5 -3.01 -13.90 8.02
C ALA A 5 -3.47 -14.85 6.91
N VAL A 6 -4.78 -15.03 6.74
CA VAL A 6 -5.35 -15.84 5.66
C VAL A 6 -4.99 -15.26 4.28
N LEU A 7 -5.15 -13.95 4.08
CA LEU A 7 -4.81 -13.29 2.81
C LEU A 7 -3.32 -13.41 2.47
N ALA A 8 -2.44 -13.22 3.45
CA ALA A 8 -0.99 -13.30 3.29
C ALA A 8 -0.52 -14.74 3.01
N THR A 9 -1.03 -15.73 3.75
CA THR A 9 -0.67 -17.14 3.54
C THR A 9 -1.18 -17.65 2.19
N VAL A 10 -2.41 -17.30 1.80
CA VAL A 10 -2.96 -17.65 0.48
C VAL A 10 -2.14 -16.98 -0.62
N SER A 11 -1.78 -15.70 -0.46
CA SER A 11 -1.00 -14.98 -1.48
C SER A 11 0.39 -15.59 -1.67
N LEU A 12 1.10 -15.87 -0.57
CA LEU A 12 2.43 -16.50 -0.62
C LEU A 12 2.36 -17.91 -1.25
N PHE A 13 1.32 -18.69 -0.92
CA PHE A 13 1.13 -20.01 -1.52
C PHE A 13 0.87 -19.91 -3.02
N LEU A 14 0.03 -18.97 -3.46
CA LEU A 14 -0.28 -18.76 -4.88
C LEU A 14 0.97 -18.29 -5.64
N GLU A 15 1.75 -17.38 -5.07
CA GLU A 15 2.98 -16.86 -5.66
C GLU A 15 4.04 -17.97 -5.84
N VAL A 16 4.28 -18.78 -4.81
CA VAL A 16 5.19 -19.92 -4.88
C VAL A 16 4.69 -20.99 -5.87
N ARG A 17 3.38 -21.23 -5.92
CA ARG A 17 2.80 -22.28 -6.79
C ARG A 17 2.72 -21.89 -8.27
N PHE A 18 2.40 -20.64 -8.58
CA PHE A 18 2.03 -20.24 -9.94
C PHE A 18 3.03 -19.31 -10.61
N VAL A 19 3.78 -18.51 -9.84
CA VAL A 19 4.79 -17.57 -10.39
C VAL A 19 6.18 -18.22 -10.40
N GLY A 20 6.48 -19.11 -9.45
CA GLY A 20 7.79 -19.77 -9.35
C GLY A 20 8.94 -18.83 -9.00
N ARG A 21 8.65 -17.58 -8.64
CA ARG A 21 9.58 -16.57 -8.12
C ARG A 21 8.98 -15.96 -6.88
N ALA A 22 9.36 -16.46 -5.71
CA ALA A 22 9.27 -15.67 -4.49
C ALA A 22 10.67 -15.10 -4.26
N THR A 23 10.86 -13.81 -4.47
CA THR A 23 12.13 -13.19 -4.15
C THR A 23 12.27 -13.10 -2.63
N LEU A 24 13.51 -12.97 -2.15
CA LEU A 24 13.74 -12.71 -0.72
C LEU A 24 12.99 -11.45 -0.27
N LEU A 25 12.87 -10.43 -1.14
CA LEU A 25 12.15 -9.20 -0.86
C LEU A 25 10.66 -9.45 -0.64
N ASP A 26 10.03 -10.31 -1.43
CA ASP A 26 8.59 -10.64 -1.30
C ASP A 26 8.33 -11.36 0.03
N ILE A 27 9.17 -12.34 0.36
CA ILE A 27 9.10 -13.06 1.63
C ILE A 27 9.31 -12.10 2.82
N TRP A 28 10.31 -11.23 2.73
CA TRP A 28 10.57 -10.22 3.76
C TRP A 28 9.41 -9.25 3.92
N ALA A 29 8.81 -8.78 2.83
CA ALA A 29 7.67 -7.88 2.86
C ALA A 29 6.47 -8.54 3.55
N VAL A 30 6.15 -9.79 3.21
CA VAL A 30 5.06 -10.57 3.84
C VAL A 30 5.31 -10.74 5.34
N ILE A 31 6.54 -11.10 5.75
CA ILE A 31 6.89 -11.24 7.17
C ILE A 31 6.78 -9.91 7.89
N ALA A 32 7.34 -8.84 7.32
CA ALA A 32 7.29 -7.50 7.90
C ALA A 32 5.85 -7.02 8.07
N LEU A 33 4.99 -7.29 7.09
CA LEU A 33 3.56 -6.96 7.13
C LEU A 33 2.79 -7.77 8.17
N ALA A 34 3.08 -9.06 8.29
CA ALA A 34 2.50 -9.91 9.33
C ALA A 34 2.90 -9.44 10.72
N ALA A 35 4.18 -9.18 10.94
CA ALA A 35 4.68 -8.62 12.19
C ALA A 35 4.03 -7.26 12.50
N SER A 36 3.96 -6.36 11.51
CA SER A 36 3.32 -5.04 11.62
C SER A 36 1.87 -5.16 12.07
N GLY A 37 1.11 -6.05 11.41
CA GLY A 37 -0.26 -6.30 11.79
C GLY A 37 -0.35 -6.82 13.23
N VAL A 38 0.49 -7.79 13.62
CA VAL A 38 0.43 -8.43 14.94
C VAL A 38 0.69 -7.39 16.02
N VAL A 39 1.71 -6.56 15.83
CA VAL A 39 2.01 -5.41 16.69
C VAL A 39 0.81 -4.48 16.77
N GLY A 40 0.21 -4.11 15.64
CA GLY A 40 -0.99 -3.27 15.61
C GLY A 40 -2.16 -3.85 16.40
N ALA A 41 -2.45 -5.14 16.22
CA ALA A 41 -3.53 -5.84 16.90
C ALA A 41 -3.29 -5.94 18.41
N LEU A 42 -2.04 -6.22 18.83
CA LEU A 42 -1.66 -6.22 20.24
C LEU A 42 -1.83 -4.83 20.85
N ILE A 43 -1.36 -3.77 20.18
CA ILE A 43 -1.53 -2.39 20.64
C ILE A 43 -3.02 -2.05 20.79
N VAL A 44 -3.85 -2.34 19.79
CA VAL A 44 -5.30 -2.04 19.84
C VAL A 44 -5.99 -2.86 20.94
N SER A 45 -5.59 -4.10 21.17
CA SER A 45 -6.16 -4.93 22.24
C SER A 45 -5.85 -4.38 23.63
N ALA A 46 -4.64 -3.87 23.85
CA ALA A 46 -4.22 -3.29 25.11
C ALA A 46 -4.67 -1.81 25.27
N HIS A 47 -4.69 -1.05 24.18
CA HIS A 47 -5.00 0.37 24.12
C HIS A 47 -5.92 0.69 22.93
N PRO A 48 -7.25 0.44 23.04
CA PRO A 48 -8.19 0.53 21.92
C PRO A 48 -8.31 1.90 21.27
N ARG A 49 -7.91 2.96 21.98
CA ARG A 49 -7.92 4.35 21.47
C ARG A 49 -6.57 4.79 20.88
N HIS A 50 -5.55 3.92 20.88
CA HIS A 50 -4.21 4.31 20.45
C HIS A 50 -4.11 4.34 18.91
N PRO A 51 -3.91 5.53 18.31
CA PRO A 51 -3.98 5.70 16.85
C PRO A 51 -2.88 4.92 16.11
N ILE A 52 -1.68 4.78 16.68
CA ILE A 52 -0.59 4.01 16.05
C ILE A 52 -0.95 2.53 15.90
N GLY A 53 -1.68 1.93 16.85
CA GLY A 53 -2.11 0.54 16.74
C GLY A 53 -3.08 0.35 15.56
N TRP A 54 -4.02 1.30 15.41
CA TRP A 54 -4.92 1.34 14.27
C TRP A 54 -4.20 1.57 12.93
N MET A 55 -3.16 2.40 12.92
CA MET A 55 -2.33 2.62 11.72
C MET A 55 -1.64 1.33 11.25
N PHE A 56 -1.01 0.60 12.17
CA PHE A 56 -0.42 -0.69 11.84
C PHE A 56 -1.46 -1.71 11.33
N CYS A 57 -2.64 -1.75 11.95
CA CYS A 57 -3.75 -2.57 11.47
C CYS A 57 -4.22 -2.16 10.06
N ALA A 58 -4.41 -0.87 9.82
CA ALA A 58 -4.87 -0.33 8.54
C ALA A 58 -3.86 -0.60 7.42
N ALA A 59 -2.57 -0.40 7.70
CA ALA A 59 -1.50 -0.74 6.78
C ALA A 59 -1.52 -2.23 6.44
N ALA A 60 -1.50 -3.11 7.45
CA ALA A 60 -1.54 -4.55 7.23
C ALA A 60 -2.75 -4.97 6.36
N VAL A 61 -3.96 -4.45 6.68
CA VAL A 61 -5.16 -4.73 5.89
C VAL A 61 -5.02 -4.23 4.44
N SER A 62 -4.56 -3.00 4.24
CA SER A 62 -4.39 -2.39 2.91
C SER A 62 -3.49 -3.24 2.01
N PHE A 63 -2.29 -3.59 2.50
CA PHE A 63 -1.38 -4.46 1.77
C PHE A 63 -1.95 -5.87 1.60
N GLY A 64 -2.51 -6.48 2.65
CA GLY A 64 -3.05 -7.83 2.59
C GLY A 64 -4.17 -7.99 1.57
N VAL A 65 -5.08 -7.00 1.48
CA VAL A 65 -6.13 -7.00 0.45
C VAL A 65 -5.53 -6.77 -0.93
N SER A 66 -4.56 -5.86 -1.07
CA SER A 66 -3.87 -5.63 -2.35
C SER A 66 -3.23 -6.91 -2.90
N PHE A 67 -2.41 -7.58 -2.10
CA PHE A 67 -1.74 -8.84 -2.49
C PHE A 67 -2.75 -9.92 -2.85
N PHE A 68 -3.79 -10.10 -2.03
CA PHE A 68 -4.81 -11.09 -2.32
C PHE A 68 -5.55 -10.80 -3.62
N SER A 69 -5.98 -9.55 -3.83
CA SER A 69 -6.68 -9.13 -5.04
C SER A 69 -5.83 -9.37 -6.29
N MET A 70 -4.53 -9.10 -6.21
CA MET A 70 -3.60 -9.36 -7.30
C MET A 70 -3.45 -10.85 -7.61
N GLN A 71 -3.24 -11.69 -6.60
CA GLN A 71 -3.11 -13.14 -6.79
C GLN A 71 -4.42 -13.78 -7.28
N TYR A 72 -5.56 -13.29 -6.79
CA TYR A 72 -6.87 -13.69 -7.29
C TYR A 72 -7.03 -13.34 -8.77
N ALA A 73 -6.63 -12.13 -9.17
CA ALA A 73 -6.73 -11.69 -10.56
C ALA A 73 -5.87 -12.53 -11.50
N ILE A 74 -4.65 -12.87 -11.09
CA ILE A 74 -3.76 -13.77 -11.84
C ILE A 74 -4.41 -15.15 -12.01
N LEU A 75 -4.96 -15.70 -10.92
CA LEU A 75 -5.63 -16.99 -10.97
C LEU A 75 -6.84 -16.97 -11.91
N ALA A 76 -7.67 -15.92 -11.85
CA ALA A 76 -8.90 -15.77 -12.61
C ALA A 76 -8.70 -15.40 -14.09
N LEU A 77 -7.64 -14.67 -14.43
CA LEU A 77 -7.42 -14.12 -15.78
C LEU A 77 -6.34 -14.86 -16.57
N VAL A 78 -5.39 -15.51 -15.89
CA VAL A 78 -4.21 -16.09 -16.55
C VAL A 78 -4.13 -17.60 -16.34
N VAL A 79 -4.21 -18.06 -15.09
CA VAL A 79 -4.00 -19.48 -14.77
C VAL A 79 -5.22 -20.33 -15.09
N GLN A 80 -6.42 -19.86 -14.72
CA GLN A 80 -7.69 -20.55 -15.00
C GLN A 80 -8.73 -19.56 -15.58
N PRO A 81 -8.53 -19.08 -16.82
CA PRO A 81 -9.43 -18.11 -17.42
C PRO A 81 -10.87 -18.61 -17.46
N GLY A 82 -11.80 -17.81 -16.94
CA GLY A 82 -13.24 -18.08 -16.99
C GLY A 82 -13.80 -18.97 -15.87
N THR A 83 -12.98 -19.44 -14.92
CA THR A 83 -13.46 -20.24 -13.77
C THR A 83 -13.86 -19.38 -12.57
N LEU A 84 -13.22 -18.22 -12.40
CA LEU A 84 -13.45 -17.31 -11.28
C LEU A 84 -14.06 -15.98 -11.77
N PRO A 85 -15.12 -15.48 -11.10
CA PRO A 85 -15.71 -14.20 -11.45
C PRO A 85 -14.81 -13.03 -11.02
N PHE A 86 -15.08 -11.81 -11.52
CA PHE A 86 -14.47 -10.57 -11.05
C PHE A 86 -12.93 -10.44 -11.17
N GLY A 87 -12.26 -11.27 -11.98
CA GLY A 87 -10.80 -11.19 -12.18
C GLY A 87 -10.31 -9.78 -12.55
N GLN A 88 -10.99 -9.07 -13.45
CA GLN A 88 -10.63 -7.69 -13.83
C GLN A 88 -10.85 -6.67 -12.69
N ALA A 89 -11.90 -6.83 -11.88
CA ALA A 89 -12.15 -5.95 -10.75
C ALA A 89 -11.10 -6.15 -9.64
N MET A 90 -10.67 -7.39 -9.43
CA MET A 90 -9.60 -7.72 -8.48
C MET A 90 -8.24 -7.23 -8.97
N ALA A 91 -7.97 -7.31 -10.28
CA ALA A 91 -6.81 -6.66 -10.89
C ALA A 91 -6.87 -5.14 -10.66
N TRP A 92 -8.00 -4.50 -10.95
CA TRP A 92 -8.13 -3.08 -10.71
C TRP A 92 -7.89 -2.69 -9.24
N PHE A 93 -8.48 -3.44 -8.30
CA PHE A 93 -8.30 -3.17 -6.87
C PHE A 93 -6.85 -3.36 -6.42
N GLY A 94 -6.19 -4.43 -6.86
CA GLY A 94 -4.80 -4.72 -6.53
C GLY A 94 -3.79 -3.68 -7.02
N PHE A 95 -4.13 -2.85 -8.02
CA PHE A 95 -3.22 -1.82 -8.52
C PHE A 95 -3.02 -0.62 -7.57
N TRP A 96 -4.01 -0.31 -6.74
CA TRP A 96 -3.97 0.91 -5.92
C TRP A 96 -4.18 0.63 -4.42
N ALA A 97 -4.70 -0.54 -4.06
CA ALA A 97 -5.09 -0.86 -2.69
C ALA A 97 -3.95 -0.88 -1.67
N GLU A 98 -2.68 -1.04 -2.11
CA GLU A 98 -1.50 -0.96 -1.24
C GLU A 98 -1.08 0.49 -0.92
N MET A 99 -1.42 1.46 -1.77
CA MET A 99 -0.97 2.85 -1.63
C MET A 99 -1.37 3.50 -0.29
N PRO A 100 -2.60 3.31 0.23
CA PRO A 100 -2.95 3.78 1.57
C PRO A 100 -2.05 3.20 2.66
N GLY A 101 -1.70 1.92 2.57
CA GLY A 101 -0.79 1.25 3.50
C GLY A 101 0.63 1.82 3.45
N ILE A 102 1.16 2.05 2.23
CA ILE A 102 2.45 2.71 2.02
C ILE A 102 2.43 4.11 2.65
N ALA A 103 1.39 4.89 2.41
CA ALA A 103 1.25 6.23 2.97
C ALA A 103 1.22 6.22 4.51
N VAL A 104 0.46 5.30 5.11
CA VAL A 104 0.42 5.15 6.57
C VAL A 104 1.81 4.86 7.11
N VAL A 105 2.53 3.91 6.54
CA VAL A 105 3.85 3.48 7.05
C VAL A 105 4.94 4.52 6.79
N ALA A 106 5.00 5.07 5.59
CA ALA A 106 6.10 5.92 5.16
C ALA A 106 5.90 7.41 5.51
N LEU A 107 4.65 7.89 5.58
CA LEU A 107 4.36 9.32 5.79
C LEU A 107 3.79 9.59 7.18
N PHE A 108 2.74 8.88 7.57
CA PHE A 108 1.96 9.23 8.76
C PHE A 108 2.52 8.64 10.05
N LEU A 109 3.04 7.41 10.02
CA LEU A 109 3.68 6.80 11.19
C LEU A 109 4.85 7.67 11.70
N PRO A 110 5.87 8.05 10.89
CA PRO A 110 6.96 8.90 11.39
C PRO A 110 6.47 10.26 11.87
N LEU A 111 5.47 10.84 11.19
CA LEU A 111 4.95 12.16 11.52
C LEU A 111 4.16 12.19 12.85
N LEU A 112 3.49 11.08 13.21
CA LEU A 112 2.59 11.01 14.36
C LEU A 112 3.14 10.15 15.50
N PHE A 113 4.27 9.47 15.31
CA PHE A 113 4.89 8.64 16.35
C PHE A 113 5.43 9.50 17.51
N PRO A 114 5.39 9.00 18.76
CA PRO A 114 4.79 7.75 19.23
C PRO A 114 3.31 7.84 19.63
N ASP A 115 2.82 9.04 19.93
CA ASP A 115 1.57 9.28 20.65
C ASP A 115 0.36 9.59 19.74
N GLY A 116 0.55 9.56 18.43
CA GLY A 116 -0.48 9.87 17.45
C GLY A 116 -0.71 11.36 17.21
N HIS A 117 0.14 12.22 17.76
CA HIS A 117 -0.02 13.67 17.66
C HIS A 117 1.08 14.27 16.80
N LEU A 118 0.74 15.35 16.09
CA LEU A 118 1.72 16.11 15.33
C LEU A 118 2.71 16.79 16.29
N PRO A 119 4.00 16.94 15.93
CA PRO A 119 5.01 17.52 16.83
C PRO A 119 4.70 18.96 17.26
N SER A 120 4.00 19.72 16.42
CA SER A 120 3.50 21.08 16.71
C SER A 120 2.46 21.51 15.66
N PRO A 121 1.65 22.55 15.92
CA PRO A 121 0.61 23.01 14.98
C PRO A 121 1.12 23.37 13.58
N ARG A 122 2.40 23.78 13.46
CA ARG A 122 3.07 24.07 12.18
C ARG A 122 3.18 22.87 11.23
N TRP A 123 3.03 21.65 11.73
CA TRP A 123 3.04 20.42 10.93
C TRP A 123 1.67 20.07 10.34
N ARG A 124 0.59 20.76 10.75
CA ARG A 124 -0.76 20.53 10.21
C ARG A 124 -0.82 20.72 8.69
N PRO A 125 -0.26 21.81 8.10
CA PRO A 125 -0.23 21.96 6.65
C PRO A 125 0.51 20.83 5.95
N VAL A 126 1.63 20.35 6.52
CA VAL A 126 2.39 19.21 5.96
C VAL A 126 1.56 17.94 5.98
N ALA A 127 0.87 17.64 7.08
CA ALA A 127 -0.01 16.49 7.18
C ALA A 127 -1.17 16.55 6.17
N TYR A 128 -1.81 17.72 6.01
CA TYR A 128 -2.87 17.91 5.03
C TYR A 128 -2.37 17.78 3.59
N PHE A 129 -1.21 18.36 3.29
CA PHE A 129 -0.60 18.25 1.97
C PHE A 129 -0.20 16.81 1.64
N ALA A 130 0.38 16.09 2.60
CA ALA A 130 0.69 14.66 2.45
C ALA A 130 -0.59 13.84 2.21
N ALA A 131 -1.65 14.08 2.99
CA ALA A 131 -2.93 13.41 2.82
C ALA A 131 -3.56 13.69 1.44
N ALA A 132 -3.57 14.96 1.00
CA ALA A 132 -4.08 15.34 -0.31
C ALA A 132 -3.25 14.69 -1.44
N THR A 133 -1.93 14.65 -1.30
CA THR A 133 -1.03 14.02 -2.28
C THR A 133 -1.30 12.52 -2.39
N VAL A 134 -1.51 11.84 -1.26
CA VAL A 134 -1.83 10.40 -1.24
C VAL A 134 -3.20 10.14 -1.85
N VAL A 135 -4.23 10.91 -1.48
CA VAL A 135 -5.57 10.77 -2.06
C VAL A 135 -5.52 10.99 -3.57
N PHE A 136 -4.80 12.03 -4.01
CA PHE A 136 -4.59 12.28 -5.43
C PHE A 136 -3.86 11.12 -6.10
N ALA A 137 -2.77 10.61 -5.52
CA ALA A 137 -2.02 9.48 -6.07
C ALA A 137 -2.87 8.21 -6.21
N VAL A 138 -3.73 7.91 -5.23
CA VAL A 138 -4.66 6.77 -5.28
C VAL A 138 -5.66 6.94 -6.41
N LEU A 139 -6.37 8.08 -6.44
CA LEU A 139 -7.37 8.36 -7.48
C LEU A 139 -6.76 8.39 -8.87
N PHE A 140 -5.54 8.93 -8.98
CA PHE A 140 -4.78 8.98 -10.22
C PHE A 140 -4.41 7.56 -10.70
N THR A 141 -3.92 6.71 -9.80
CA THR A 141 -3.57 5.30 -10.13
C THR A 141 -4.80 4.48 -10.52
N MET A 142 -5.96 4.73 -9.91
CA MET A 142 -7.21 4.04 -10.25
C MET A 142 -7.60 4.17 -11.73
N VAL A 143 -7.21 5.25 -12.40
CA VAL A 143 -7.51 5.52 -13.82
C VAL A 143 -6.26 5.59 -14.70
N ALA A 144 -5.09 5.30 -14.13
CA ALA A 144 -3.84 5.31 -14.87
C ALA A 144 -3.82 4.18 -15.92
N PRO A 145 -3.31 4.43 -17.14
CA PRO A 145 -3.13 3.42 -18.17
C PRO A 145 -1.94 2.52 -17.83
N ASP A 146 -2.10 1.74 -16.76
CA ASP A 146 -1.07 0.88 -16.18
C ASP A 146 -1.32 -0.60 -16.49
N THR A 147 -0.27 -1.40 -16.35
CA THR A 147 -0.24 -2.83 -16.64
C THR A 147 0.50 -3.60 -15.56
N TYR A 148 0.19 -4.89 -15.39
CA TYR A 148 0.93 -5.77 -14.49
C TYR A 148 2.26 -6.27 -15.07
N ALA A 149 2.89 -5.51 -15.98
CA ALA A 149 4.16 -5.91 -16.60
C ALA A 149 5.27 -6.16 -15.57
N ASN A 150 5.35 -5.33 -14.51
CA ASN A 150 6.33 -5.47 -13.44
C ASN A 150 6.19 -6.77 -12.64
N ALA A 151 5.00 -7.36 -12.63
CA ALA A 151 4.70 -8.63 -11.99
C ALA A 151 4.77 -9.83 -12.96
N GLY A 152 5.22 -9.62 -14.20
CA GLY A 152 5.30 -10.66 -15.23
C GLY A 152 4.00 -10.90 -16.01
N TYR A 153 2.97 -10.08 -15.82
CA TYR A 153 1.65 -10.24 -16.44
C TYR A 153 1.25 -9.02 -17.27
N ALA A 154 2.03 -8.71 -18.31
CA ALA A 154 1.83 -7.54 -19.18
C ALA A 154 0.49 -7.53 -19.94
N SER A 155 -0.20 -8.68 -20.02
CA SER A 155 -1.53 -8.79 -20.64
C SER A 155 -2.65 -8.23 -19.77
N ILE A 156 -2.46 -8.14 -18.45
CA ILE A 156 -3.48 -7.59 -17.54
C ILE A 156 -3.32 -6.07 -17.49
N ARG A 157 -4.35 -5.37 -17.93
CA ARG A 157 -4.43 -3.90 -17.98
C ARG A 157 -5.44 -3.36 -16.98
N ASN A 158 -5.27 -2.11 -16.59
CA ASN A 158 -6.30 -1.38 -15.85
C ASN A 158 -7.57 -1.25 -16.72
N PRO A 159 -8.73 -1.81 -16.31
CA PRO A 159 -9.98 -1.71 -17.08
C PRO A 159 -10.53 -0.28 -17.17
N PHE A 160 -10.14 0.61 -16.25
CA PHE A 160 -10.50 2.03 -16.24
C PHE A 160 -9.32 2.93 -16.66
N GLY A 161 -8.27 2.34 -17.23
CA GLY A 161 -7.10 3.07 -17.71
C GLY A 161 -7.45 4.02 -18.85
N LEU A 162 -7.09 5.29 -18.71
CA LEU A 162 -7.30 6.31 -19.74
C LEU A 162 -6.10 6.36 -20.69
N ASP A 163 -5.99 5.35 -21.56
CA ASP A 163 -4.87 5.18 -22.51
C ASP A 163 -4.62 6.42 -23.39
N GLN A 164 -5.68 7.14 -23.75
CA GLN A 164 -5.58 8.36 -24.56
C GLN A 164 -4.77 9.50 -23.91
N TYR A 165 -4.56 9.44 -22.58
CA TYR A 165 -3.80 10.45 -21.83
C TYR A 165 -2.48 9.90 -21.29
N LYS A 166 -1.96 8.79 -21.83
CA LYS A 166 -0.76 8.12 -21.31
C LYS A 166 0.43 9.06 -21.04
N ALA A 167 0.76 9.96 -21.96
CA ALA A 167 1.86 10.91 -21.77
C ALA A 167 1.66 11.86 -20.58
N PHE A 168 0.42 12.26 -20.31
CA PHE A 168 0.06 13.05 -19.12
C PHE A 168 0.27 12.20 -17.86
N PHE A 169 -0.18 10.95 -17.87
CA PHE A 169 0.00 10.05 -16.72
C PHE A 169 1.48 9.78 -16.41
N GLU A 170 2.29 9.56 -17.43
CA GLU A 170 3.75 9.37 -17.27
C GLU A 170 4.40 10.63 -16.70
N THR A 171 4.06 11.81 -17.22
CA THR A 171 4.62 13.09 -16.76
C THR A 171 4.27 13.35 -15.29
N VAL A 172 3.00 13.22 -14.93
CA VAL A 172 2.53 13.43 -13.55
C VAL A 172 3.10 12.36 -12.63
N GLY A 173 3.11 11.09 -13.03
CA GLY A 173 3.71 9.99 -12.25
C GLY A 173 5.19 10.22 -11.95
N ASN A 174 5.96 10.67 -12.94
CA ASN A 174 7.38 11.03 -12.78
C ASN A 174 7.59 12.21 -11.84
N ALA A 175 6.64 13.15 -11.75
CA ALA A 175 6.69 14.25 -10.80
C ALA A 175 6.23 13.84 -9.39
N MET A 176 5.27 12.90 -9.28
CA MET A 176 4.74 12.43 -8.00
C MET A 176 5.74 11.61 -7.20
N GLN A 177 6.56 10.77 -7.85
CA GLN A 177 7.57 9.97 -7.16
C GLN A 177 8.55 10.81 -6.30
N PRO A 178 9.27 11.80 -6.85
CA PRO A 178 10.19 12.61 -6.05
C PRO A 178 9.44 13.45 -5.00
N LEU A 179 8.20 13.87 -5.28
CA LEU A 179 7.37 14.57 -4.30
C LEU A 179 7.06 13.69 -3.09
N LEU A 180 6.60 12.45 -3.32
CA LEU A 180 6.31 11.48 -2.25
C LEU A 180 7.56 11.13 -1.46
N LEU A 181 8.70 10.91 -2.12
CA LEU A 181 9.98 10.69 -1.45
C LEU A 181 10.40 11.89 -0.60
N GLY A 182 10.23 13.11 -1.11
CA GLY A 182 10.46 14.33 -0.35
C GLY A 182 9.59 14.42 0.89
N LEU A 183 8.31 14.03 0.79
CA LEU A 183 7.40 13.99 1.94
C LEU A 183 7.81 12.93 2.97
N VAL A 184 8.30 11.77 2.55
CA VAL A 184 8.86 10.75 3.46
C VAL A 184 10.05 11.32 4.22
N VAL A 185 10.97 12.01 3.55
CA VAL A 185 12.11 12.67 4.20
C VAL A 185 11.64 13.73 5.19
N VAL A 186 10.67 14.57 4.81
CA VAL A 186 10.09 15.59 5.70
C VAL A 186 9.44 14.95 6.94
N SER A 187 8.69 13.86 6.77
CA SER A 187 8.11 13.08 7.87
C SER A 187 9.18 12.46 8.78
N ALA A 188 10.28 11.96 8.21
CA ALA A 188 11.40 11.44 8.99
C ALA A 188 12.10 12.55 9.78
N VAL A 189 12.31 13.72 9.19
CA VAL A 189 12.87 14.90 9.88
C VAL A 189 11.96 15.31 11.05
N ALA A 190 10.64 15.26 10.88
CA ALA A 190 9.69 15.53 11.96
C ALA A 190 9.91 14.61 13.17
N LEU A 191 10.13 13.32 12.91
CA LEU A 191 10.43 12.31 13.92
C LEU A 191 11.77 12.61 14.62
N PHE A 192 12.83 12.89 13.84
CA PHE A 192 14.16 13.19 14.40
C PHE A 192 14.16 14.47 15.26
N ASP A 193 13.53 15.54 14.78
CA ASP A 193 13.36 16.79 15.53
C ASP A 193 12.65 16.56 16.86
N ARG A 194 11.68 15.64 16.86
CA ARG A 194 10.91 15.30 18.06
C ARG A 194 11.74 14.52 19.06
N VAL A 195 12.46 13.49 18.61
CA VAL A 195 13.34 12.67 19.47
C VAL A 195 14.48 13.50 20.06
N ARG A 196 15.00 14.51 19.33
CA ARG A 196 16.03 15.42 19.85
C ARG A 196 15.54 16.43 20.88
N ARG A 197 14.24 16.71 20.93
CA ARG A 197 13.62 17.67 21.85
C ARG A 197 13.05 17.01 23.12
N ALA A 198 12.99 15.68 23.16
CA ALA A 198 12.59 14.88 24.31
C ALA A 198 13.79 14.61 25.22
#